data_AF-A0A229RBP2-F1
#
_entry.id   AF-A0A229RBP2-F1
#
_cell.length_a   1.000
_cell.length_b   1.000
_cell.length_c   1.000
_cell.angle_alpha   90.00
_cell.angle_beta   90.00
_cell.angle_gamma   90.00
#
_symmetry.space_group_name_H-M   'P 1'
#
loop_
_entity.id
_entity.type
_entity.pdbx_description
1 polymer ?
#
loop_
_entity_poly.entity_id
_entity_poly.type
_entity_poly.pdbx_seq_one_letter_code
_entity_poly.pdbx_strand_id
1 'polypeptide(L)'
;MTAHDGHGKHSEIALVACPECGNVATIEWESRLAGLLHVKVRCIERHWFLMPTDSITCFGTDRPYCGPCRDNGKDADSGSPRGGNR
;
A
#
# COMPACT_ATOMS: atom_id res chain seq x y z
N MET A 1 7.18 37.33 2.17
CA MET A 1 5.88 36.69 2.40
C MET A 1 6.02 35.25 1.92
N THR A 2 6.60 34.37 2.75
CA THR A 2 6.95 33.01 2.34
C THR A 2 5.77 32.09 2.66
N ALA A 3 5.05 31.67 1.64
CA ALA A 3 4.03 30.64 1.75
C ALA A 3 4.75 29.30 2.00
N HIS A 4 4.62 28.77 3.22
CA HIS A 4 4.95 27.39 3.49
C HIS A 4 3.70 26.56 3.19
N ASP A 5 3.57 26.13 1.93
CA ASP A 5 2.59 25.13 1.50
C ASP A 5 2.82 23.86 2.32
N GLY A 6 1.94 23.69 3.32
CA GLY A 6 1.88 22.49 4.13
C GLY A 6 1.56 21.31 3.22
N HIS A 7 2.57 20.48 2.96
CA HIS A 7 2.36 19.10 2.57
C HIS A 7 1.63 18.40 3.72
N GLY A 8 0.30 18.53 3.72
CA GLY A 8 -0.58 17.66 4.47
C GLY A 8 -0.32 16.25 3.96
N LYS A 9 0.44 15.47 4.74
CA LYS A 9 0.53 14.02 4.56
C LYS A 9 -0.90 13.51 4.70
N HIS A 10 -1.60 13.34 3.58
CA HIS A 10 -2.80 12.53 3.53
C HIS A 10 -2.37 11.19 4.14
N SER A 11 -2.84 10.93 5.36
CA SER A 11 -2.76 9.60 5.96
C SER A 11 -3.66 8.72 5.11
N GLU A 12 -3.14 8.27 3.98
CA GLU A 12 -3.85 7.42 3.04
C GLU A 12 -4.23 6.16 3.80
N ILE A 13 -5.52 6.02 4.09
CA ILE A 13 -6.05 4.82 4.74
C ILE A 13 -5.90 3.71 3.71
N ALA A 14 -4.87 2.89 3.88
CA ALA A 14 -4.63 1.75 3.02
C ALA A 14 -5.78 0.74 3.16
N LEU A 15 -6.46 0.49 2.04
CA LEU A 15 -7.53 -0.50 1.92
C LEU A 15 -6.94 -1.83 1.44
N VAL A 16 -7.17 -2.87 2.21
CA VAL A 16 -6.68 -4.22 1.99
C VAL A 16 -7.82 -5.23 2.00
N ALA A 17 -7.62 -6.38 1.35
CA ALA A 17 -8.59 -7.45 1.39
C ALA A 17 -8.40 -8.31 2.64
N CYS A 18 -9.51 -8.66 3.29
CA CYS A 18 -9.50 -9.60 4.40
C CYS A 18 -9.17 -11.01 3.89
N PRO A 19 -8.14 -11.70 4.44
CA PRO A 19 -7.78 -13.03 3.98
C PRO A 19 -8.83 -14.11 4.32
N GLU A 20 -9.68 -13.90 5.32
CA GLU A 20 -10.70 -14.89 5.71
C GLU A 20 -12.03 -14.74 4.98
N CYS A 21 -12.48 -13.51 4.70
CA CYS A 21 -13.79 -13.27 4.10
C CYS A 21 -13.76 -12.48 2.79
N GLY A 22 -12.59 -12.01 2.34
CA GLY A 22 -12.43 -11.22 1.11
C GLY A 22 -13.00 -9.80 1.19
N ASN A 23 -13.68 -9.43 2.28
CA ASN A 23 -14.24 -8.09 2.45
C ASN A 23 -13.16 -7.02 2.67
N VAL A 24 -13.57 -5.76 2.52
CA VAL A 24 -12.70 -4.61 2.76
C VAL A 24 -12.21 -4.59 4.21
N ALA A 25 -10.91 -4.34 4.36
CA ALA A 25 -10.23 -4.17 5.63
C ALA A 25 -9.29 -2.98 5.56
N THR A 26 -8.98 -2.42 6.73
CA THR A 26 -8.09 -1.26 6.88
C THR A 26 -6.87 -1.65 7.70
N ILE A 27 -5.74 -1.01 7.41
CA ILE A 27 -4.55 -1.10 8.25
C ILE A 27 -4.69 -0.11 9.41
N GLU A 28 -4.74 -0.62 10.64
CA GLU A 28 -4.79 0.23 11.84
C GLU A 28 -3.41 0.72 12.26
N TRP A 29 -2.40 -0.14 12.16
CA TRP A 29 -1.01 0.23 12.44
C TRP A 29 -0.03 -0.72 11.75
N GLU A 30 1.21 -0.24 11.61
CA GLU A 30 2.35 -0.98 11.08
C GLU A 30 3.47 -1.04 12.14
N SER A 31 4.17 -2.18 12.23
CA SER A 31 5.31 -2.34 13.13
C SER A 31 6.33 -3.29 12.54
N ARG A 32 7.62 -3.01 12.74
CA ARG A 32 8.68 -3.94 12.35
C ARG A 32 8.92 -4.95 13.47
N LEU A 33 8.67 -6.22 13.17
CA LEU A 33 8.94 -7.35 14.05
C LEU A 33 9.98 -8.25 13.38
N ALA A 34 11.09 -8.53 14.06
CA ALA A 34 12.18 -9.37 13.55
C ALA A 34 12.69 -8.97 12.14
N GLY A 35 12.65 -7.67 11.82
CA GLY A 35 13.08 -7.14 10.52
C GLY A 35 12.01 -7.13 9.43
N LEU A 36 10.82 -7.72 9.68
CA LEU A 36 9.70 -7.74 8.75
C LEU A 36 8.64 -6.72 9.14
N LEU A 37 8.09 -6.00 8.15
CA LEU A 37 7.01 -5.05 8.35
C LEU A 37 5.69 -5.81 8.50
N HIS A 38 5.14 -5.78 9.71
CA HIS A 38 3.85 -6.33 10.07
C HIS A 38 2.80 -5.24 10.09
N VAL A 39 1.58 -5.60 9.72
CA VAL A 39 0.43 -4.70 9.79
C VAL A 39 -0.68 -5.35 10.58
N LYS A 40 -1.32 -4.54 11.41
CA LYS A 40 -2.58 -4.91 12.05
C LYS A 40 -3.71 -4.51 11.12
N VAL A 41 -4.48 -5.50 10.72
CA VAL A 41 -5.54 -5.38 9.74
C VAL A 41 -6.85 -5.60 10.45
N ARG A 42 -7.80 -4.69 10.21
CA ARG A 42 -9.14 -4.74 10.77
C ARG A 42 -10.17 -4.78 9.65
N CYS A 43 -10.89 -5.88 9.56
CA CYS A 43 -11.98 -6.03 8.60
C CYS A 43 -13.26 -5.34 9.09
N ILE A 44 -14.14 -4.95 8.16
CA ILE A 44 -15.50 -4.48 8.46
C ILE A 44 -16.31 -5.51 9.26
N GLU A 45 -16.07 -6.80 9.01
CA GLU A 45 -16.67 -7.93 9.75
C GLU A 45 -16.02 -8.16 11.13
N ARG A 46 -15.19 -7.22 11.61
CA ARG A 46 -14.49 -7.26 12.92
C ARG A 46 -13.50 -8.41 13.06
N HIS A 47 -12.99 -8.95 11.96
CA HIS A 47 -11.82 -9.83 11.98
C HIS A 47 -10.53 -9.03 12.20
N TRP A 48 -9.59 -9.65 12.90
CA TRP A 48 -8.33 -9.03 13.30
C TRP A 48 -7.18 -9.93 12.92
N PHE A 49 -6.25 -9.41 12.12
CA PHE A 49 -5.06 -10.13 11.72
C PHE A 49 -3.83 -9.29 12.00
N LEU A 50 -2.78 -9.96 12.44
CA LEU A 50 -1.44 -9.41 12.48
C LEU A 50 -0.58 -10.27 11.57
N MET A 51 -0.17 -9.71 10.44
CA MET A 51 0.54 -10.46 9.41
C MET A 51 1.57 -9.58 8.71
N PRO A 52 2.60 -10.18 8.10
CA PRO A 52 3.54 -9.44 7.26
C PRO A 52 2.83 -8.79 6.09
N THR A 53 3.27 -7.58 5.74
CA THR A 53 2.76 -6.78 4.61
C THR A 53 2.85 -7.49 3.27
N ASP A 54 3.84 -8.37 3.08
CA ASP A 54 4.00 -9.15 1.86
C ASP A 54 2.86 -10.16 1.63
N SER A 55 2.20 -10.59 2.70
CA SER A 55 1.14 -11.60 2.65
C SER A 55 -0.28 -11.02 2.57
N ILE A 56 -0.43 -9.69 2.56
CA ILE A 56 -1.73 -9.04 2.42
C ILE A 56 -1.89 -8.38 1.06
N THR A 57 -3.08 -8.46 0.48
CA THR A 57 -3.40 -7.90 -0.83
C THR A 57 -4.20 -6.61 -0.72
N CYS A 58 -4.00 -5.70 -1.68
CA CYS A 58 -4.79 -4.48 -1.79
C CYS A 58 -6.24 -4.81 -2.18
N PHE A 59 -7.22 -4.15 -1.55
CA PHE A 59 -8.62 -4.41 -1.84
C PHE A 59 -8.96 -4.11 -3.30
N GLY A 60 -9.69 -5.02 -3.95
CA GLY A 60 -10.09 -4.88 -5.37
C GLY A 60 -8.97 -5.19 -6.37
N THR A 61 -7.81 -5.69 -5.93
CA THR A 61 -6.73 -6.14 -6.81
C THR A 61 -6.10 -7.44 -6.30
N ASP A 62 -5.38 -8.15 -7.17
CA ASP A 62 -4.53 -9.30 -6.80
C ASP A 62 -3.12 -8.89 -6.34
N ARG A 63 -2.86 -7.58 -6.21
CA ARG A 63 -1.52 -7.08 -5.89
C ARG A 63 -1.25 -7.17 -4.39
N PRO A 64 -0.06 -7.63 -3.96
CA PRO A 64 0.36 -7.52 -2.58
C PRO A 64 0.49 -6.04 -2.19
N TYR A 65 0.22 -5.76 -0.92
CA TYR A 65 0.33 -4.44 -0.35
C TYR A 65 1.80 -4.07 -0.17
N CYS A 66 2.31 -3.19 -1.03
CA CYS A 66 3.69 -2.71 -0.96
C CYS A 66 3.90 -1.54 0.03
N GLY A 67 2.96 -1.28 0.96
CA GLY A 67 2.99 -0.08 1.80
C GLY A 67 2.39 1.14 1.09
N PRO A 68 2.24 2.29 1.80
CA PRO A 68 2.01 3.54 1.11
C PRO A 68 3.22 3.74 0.19
N CYS A 69 2.97 3.90 -1.11
CA CYS A 69 4.00 4.24 -2.07
C CYS A 69 4.80 5.39 -1.45
N ARG A 70 6.05 5.15 -1.08
CA ARG A 70 7.00 6.25 -1.04
C ARG A 70 7.03 6.70 -2.48
N ASP A 71 6.32 7.79 -2.77
CA ASP A 71 6.55 8.63 -3.92
C ASP A 71 8.04 9.01 -3.87
N ASN A 72 8.88 8.11 -4.34
CA ASN A 72 10.07 8.49 -5.03
C ASN A 72 9.54 8.68 -6.44
N GLY A 73 9.03 9.87 -6.76
CA GLY A 73 8.63 10.23 -8.11
C GLY A 73 9.81 10.15 -9.08
N LYS A 74 10.25 8.94 -9.45
CA LYS A 74 11.44 8.75 -10.28
C LYS A 74 11.53 7.49 -11.15
N ASP A 75 10.46 6.75 -11.38
CA ASP A 75 10.52 5.60 -12.30
C ASP A 75 9.19 5.28 -12.96
N ALA A 76 8.74 6.20 -13.82
CA ALA A 76 7.92 5.83 -14.97
C ALA A 76 8.41 6.56 -16.23
N ASP A 77 9.73 6.59 -16.46
CA ASP A 77 10.23 6.55 -17.84
C ASP A 77 9.99 5.13 -18.35
N SER A 78 8.76 4.89 -18.80
CA SER A 78 8.45 3.73 -19.61
C SER A 78 9.20 3.87 -20.92
N GLY A 79 10.44 3.39 -20.95
CA GLY A 79 11.18 3.17 -22.18
C GLY A 79 10.29 2.41 -23.16
N SER A 80 9.83 3.10 -24.21
CA SER A 80 9.15 2.47 -25.34
C SER A 80 10.21 1.78 -26.21
N PRO A 81 10.17 0.46 -26.38
CA PRO A 81 10.89 -0.15 -27.49
C PRO A 81 9.99 -0.01 -28.72
N ARG A 82 10.14 1.09 -29.48
CA ARG A 82 9.72 1.08 -30.89
C ARG A 82 10.95 0.81 -31.74
N GLY A 83 11.23 -0.48 -31.93
CA GLY A 83 11.97 -0.91 -33.09
C GLY A 83 11.18 -0.61 -34.37
N GLY A 84 11.90 -0.42 -35.48
CA GLY A 84 11.38 -0.71 -36.82
C GLY A 84 11.41 0.42 -37.84
N ASN A 85 12.46 0.37 -38.66
CA ASN A 85 12.50 0.65 -40.10
C ASN A 85 12.19 2.08 -40.61
N ARG A 86 13.21 2.76 -41.15
CA ARG A 86 13.54 2.72 -42.59
C ARG A 86 14.88 3.42 -42.86
#